data_AF-A0A5P1F5S6-F1
#
_entry.id   AF-A0A5P1F5S6-F1
#
_cell.length_a   1.000
_cell.length_b   1.000
_cell.length_c   1.000
_cell.angle_alpha   90.00
_cell.angle_beta   90.00
_cell.angle_gamma   90.00
#
_symmetry.space_group_name_H-M   'P 1'
#
loop_
_entity.id
_entity.type
_entity.pdbx_description
1 polymer ?
#
loop_
_entity_poly.entity_id
_entity_poly.type
_entity_poly.pdbx_seq_one_letter_code
_entity_poly.pdbx_strand_id
1 'polypeptide(L)' 'VFQPVKKRWESLLSDYKKITIWEASNSASAYGPYSSLKPGRRRKLHLPYSFDQQVFRSLDAVIKAQEARIASSATDID' A
#
# COMPACT_ATOMS: atom_id res chain seq x y z
N VAL A 1 -27.67 4.72 -2.68
CA VAL A 1 -26.86 4.14 -1.58
C VAL A 1 -25.54 3.64 -2.16
N PHE A 2 -24.48 4.46 -2.18
CA PHE A 2 -23.14 4.10 -2.69
C PHE A 2 -22.15 3.72 -1.56
N GLN A 3 -22.67 3.39 -0.37
CA GLN A 3 -21.87 3.11 0.82
C GLN A 3 -20.93 1.89 0.75
N PRO A 4 -21.18 0.78 0.00
CA PRO A 4 -20.28 -0.37 0.03
C PRO A 4 -18.95 -0.12 -0.68
N VAL A 5 -18.93 0.77 -1.68
CA VAL A 5 -17.72 1.04 -2.47
C VAL A 5 -16.72 1.86 -1.67
N LYS A 6 -17.19 2.91 -0.98
CA LYS A 6 -16.32 3.76 -0.14
C LYS A 6 -15.69 2.98 1.02
N LYS A 7 -16.49 2.18 1.75
CA LYS A 7 -15.98 1.33 2.84
C LYS A 7 -14.97 0.29 2.34
N ARG A 8 -15.20 -0.30 1.17
CA ARG A 8 -14.27 -1.26 0.57
C ARG A 8 -12.95 -0.59 0.20
N TRP A 9 -12.98 0.62 -0.36
CA TRP A 9 -11.79 1.40 -0.65
C TRP A 9 -11.03 1.80 0.61
N GLU A 10 -11.71 2.24 1.66
CA GLU A 10 -11.09 2.56 2.95
C GLU A 10 -10.40 1.34 3.56
N SER A 11 -11.01 0.15 3.48
CA SER A 11 -10.38 -1.10 3.92
C SER A 11 -9.14 -1.44 3.10
N LEU A 12 -9.21 -1.35 1.77
CA LEU A 12 -8.08 -1.60 0.88
C LEU A 12 -6.92 -0.64 1.14
N LEU A 13 -7.23 0.65 1.39
CA LEU A 13 -6.24 1.66 1.69
C LEU A 13 -5.57 1.41 3.05
N SER A 14 -6.35 0.97 4.05
CA SER A 14 -5.83 0.58 5.37
C SER A 14 -4.85 -0.59 5.26
N ASP A 15 -5.21 -1.62 4.50
CA ASP A 15 -4.36 -2.79 4.27
C ASP A 15 -3.11 -2.44 3.45
N TYR A 16 -3.25 -1.59 2.42
CA TYR A 16 -2.12 -1.04 1.67
C TYR A 16 -1.14 -0.32 2.58
N LYS A 17 -1.62 0.58 3.45
CA LYS A 17 -0.77 1.34 4.39
C LYS A 17 -0.02 0.43 5.36
N LYS A 18 -0.66 -0.63 5.85
CA LYS A 18 0.02 -1.63 6.71
C LYS A 18 1.16 -2.31 5.96
N ILE A 19 0.94 -2.68 4.70
CA ILE A 19 1.96 -3.31 3.87
C ILE A 19 3.11 -2.33 3.62
N THR A 20 2.84 -1.08 3.24
CA THR A 20 3.90 -0.11 2.94
C THR A 20 4.70 0.32 4.17
N ILE A 21 4.05 0.52 5.32
CA ILE A 21 4.73 0.79 6.59
C ILE A 21 5.64 -0.38 6.97
N TRP A 22 5.14 -1.60 6.80
CA TRP A 22 5.93 -2.80 7.04
C TRP A 22 7.11 -2.90 6.07
N GLU A 23 6.91 -2.72 4.76
CA GLU A 23 7.99 -2.75 3.76
C GLU A 23 9.04 -1.66 4.03
N ALA A 24 8.63 -0.46 4.46
CA ALA A 24 9.57 0.60 4.84
C ALA A 24 10.38 0.25 6.09
N SER A 25 9.71 -0.28 7.12
CA SER A 25 10.34 -0.71 8.38
C SER A 25 11.23 -1.94 8.23
N ASN A 26 10.91 -2.80 7.25
CA ASN A 26 11.61 -4.04 6.94
C ASN A 26 12.43 -3.95 5.64
N SER A 27 12.73 -2.75 5.12
CA SER A 27 13.44 -2.59 3.84
C SER A 27 14.85 -3.19 3.85
N ALA A 28 15.47 -3.28 5.03
CA ALA A 28 16.76 -3.95 5.25
C ALA A 28 16.64 -5.46 5.57
N SER A 29 15.42 -6.02 5.54
CA SER A 29 15.14 -7.37 6.02
C SER A 29 15.20 -8.40 4.88
N ALA A 30 15.72 -9.59 5.18
CA ALA A 30 15.87 -10.72 4.25
C ALA A 30 14.54 -11.31 3.72
N TYR A 31 13.39 -10.73 4.06
CA TYR A 31 12.07 -11.25 3.72
C TYR A 31 11.59 -10.85 2.32
N GLY A 32 12.21 -9.85 1.69
CA GLY A 32 11.80 -9.33 0.39
C GLY A 32 10.43 -8.62 0.43
N PRO A 33 9.85 -8.30 -0.74
CA PRO A 33 8.57 -7.60 -0.82
C PRO A 33 7.42 -8.45 -0.29
N TYR A 34 6.32 -7.82 0.12
CA TYR A 34 5.12 -8.49 0.64
C TYR A 34 4.60 -9.59 -0.29
N SER A 35 4.70 -9.36 -1.61
CA SER A 35 4.33 -10.30 -2.67
C SER A 35 5.06 -11.66 -2.56
N SER A 36 6.30 -11.66 -2.08
CA SER A 36 7.15 -12.85 -1.95
C SER A 36 6.91 -13.62 -0.64
N LEU A 37 6.16 -13.04 0.31
CA LEU A 37 5.87 -13.71 1.58
C LEU A 37 4.87 -14.85 1.39
N LYS A 38 5.18 -16.01 1.96
CA LYS A 38 4.21 -17.11 2.09
C LYS A 38 3.06 -16.72 3.04
N PRO A 39 1.82 -17.17 2.80
CA PRO A 39 0.65 -16.80 3.61
C PRO A 39 0.82 -17.03 5.13
N GLY A 40 1.49 -18.13 5.52
CA GLY A 40 1.79 -18.41 6.93
C GLY A 40 2.73 -17.38 7.58
N ARG A 41 3.65 -16.77 6.81
CA ARG A 41 4.50 -15.68 7.32
C ARG A 41 3.74 -14.36 7.39
N ARG A 42 2.85 -14.09 6.44
CA ARG A 42 1.98 -12.89 6.47
C ARG A 42 1.16 -12.84 7.76
N ARG A 43 0.61 -13.99 8.18
CA ARG A 43 -0.12 -14.10 9.46
C ARG A 43 0.76 -13.78 10.67
N LYS A 44 2.01 -14.27 10.71
CA LYS A 44 2.96 -13.98 11.81
C LYS A 44 3.35 -12.51 11.90
N LEU A 45 3.34 -11.81 10.77
CA LEU A 45 3.68 -10.39 10.65
C LEU A 45 2.45 -9.48 10.80
N HIS A 46 1.28 -10.03 11.16
CA HIS A 46 0.01 -9.30 11.23
C HIS A 46 -0.36 -8.58 9.92
N LEU A 47 0.16 -9.06 8.79
CA LEU A 47 -0.10 -8.51 7.48
C LEU A 47 -1.40 -9.10 6.90
N PRO A 48 -2.05 -8.39 5.95
CA PRO A 48 -3.22 -8.91 5.26
C PRO A 48 -2.94 -10.30 4.69
N TYR A 49 -3.81 -11.26 4.97
CA TYR A 49 -3.63 -12.65 4.54
C TYR A 49 -3.69 -12.78 3.02
N SER A 50 -4.72 -12.16 2.43
CA SER A 50 -4.94 -12.05 1.00
C SER A 50 -5.07 -10.58 0.63
N PHE A 51 -4.07 -10.06 -0.06
CA PHE A 51 -4.16 -8.77 -0.74
C PHE A 51 -3.77 -8.99 -2.19
N ASP A 52 -4.61 -8.52 -3.10
CA ASP A 52 -4.38 -8.71 -4.53
C ASP A 52 -3.20 -7.86 -4.98
N GLN A 53 -2.22 -8.51 -5.61
CA GLN A 53 -0.99 -7.85 -6.03
C GLN A 53 -1.21 -6.80 -7.12
N GLN A 54 -2.17 -7.02 -8.02
CA GLN A 54 -2.52 -6.05 -9.05
C GLN A 54 -3.19 -4.84 -8.42
N VAL A 55 -4.09 -5.05 -7.45
CA VAL A 55 -4.71 -3.95 -6.69
C VAL A 55 -3.65 -3.14 -5.94
N PHE A 56 -2.65 -3.80 -5.34
CA PHE A 56 -1.52 -3.12 -4.70
C PHE A 56 -0.76 -2.23 -5.68
N ARG A 57 -0.37 -2.78 -6.84
CA ARG A 57 0.38 -2.04 -7.86
C ARG A 57 -0.42 -0.86 -8.41
N SER A 58 -1.72 -1.04 -8.65
CA SER A 58 -2.58 0.04 -9.12
C SER A 58 -2.71 1.16 -8.09
N LEU A 59 -2.86 0.82 -6.80
CA LEU A 59 -2.90 1.80 -5.72
C LEU A 59 -1.57 2.55 -5.58
N ASP A 60 -0.45 1.81 -5.55
CA ASP A 60 0.89 2.37 -5.44
C ASP A 60 1.19 3.35 -6.59
N ALA A 61 0.85 2.99 -7.82
CA ALA A 61 1.02 3.85 -8.98
C ALA A 61 0.20 5.14 -8.88
N VAL A 62 -1.07 5.05 -8.47
CA VAL A 62 -1.94 6.22 -8.31
C VAL A 62 -1.45 7.13 -7.17
N ILE A 63 -1.06 6.56 -6.03
CA ILE A 63 -0.57 7.32 -4.88
C ILE A 63 0.74 8.02 -5.22
N LYS A 64 1.70 7.32 -5.82
CA LYS A 64 2.97 7.93 -6.26
C LYS A 64 2.78 9.00 -7.31
N ALA A 65 1.88 8.80 -8.27
CA ALA A 65 1.53 9.83 -9.25
C ALA A 65 0.92 11.07 -8.57
N GLN A 66 0.06 10.87 -7.56
CA GLN A 66 -0.52 11.98 -6.81
C GLN A 66 0.53 12.72 -5.96
N GLU A 67 1.42 11.99 -5.28
CA GLU A 67 2.53 12.56 -4.50
C GLU A 67 3.48 13.37 -5.40
N ALA A 68 3.83 12.85 -6.57
CA ALA A 68 4.66 13.56 -7.55
C ALA A 68 4.00 14.86 -8.04
N ARG A 69 2.69 14.84 -8.29
CA ARG A 69 1.93 16.05 -8.66
C ARG A 69 1.92 17.09 -7.55
N ILE A 70 1.74 16.66 -6.30
CA ILE A 70 1.75 17.56 -5.14
C ILE A 70 3.14 18.19 -4.98
N ALA A 71 4.20 17.37 -5.06
CA ALA A 71 5.58 17.85 -5.00
C ALA A 71 5.90 18.86 -6.12
N SER A 72 5.43 18.60 -7.34
CA SER A 72 5.57 19.53 -8.47
C SER A 72 4.76 20.82 -8.33
N SER A 73 3.63 20.80 -7.61
CA SER A 73 2.84 22.02 -7.36
C SER A 73 3.38 22.88 -6.21
N ALA A 74 4.22 22.32 -5.35
CA ALA A 74 4.85 23.03 -4.24
C ALA A 74 6.06 23.88 -4.67
N THR A 75 6.53 23.74 -5.91
CA THR A 75 7.68 24.45 -6.47
C THR A 75 7.31 25.67 -7.32
N ASP A 76 6.02 26.02 -7.45
CA ASP A 76 5.49 27.15 -8.22
C ASP A 76 5.06 28.34 -7.32
N ILE A 77 5.67 28.46 -6.14
CA ILE A 77 5.57 29.64 -5.27
C ILE A 77 7.00 30.13 -5.01
N ASP A 78 7.54 30.87 -5.97
CA ASP A 78 8.69 31.78 -5.79
C ASP A 78 8.30 33.16 -6.33
#